data_AF-A0A2J8A4C4-F1
#
_entry.id   AF-A0A2J8A4C4-F1
#
_cell.length_a   1.000
_cell.length_b   1.000
_cell.length_c   1.000
_cell.angle_alpha   90.00
_cell.angle_beta   90.00
_cell.angle_gamma   90.00
#
_symmetry.space_group_name_H-M   'P 1'
#
loop_
_entity.id
_entity.type
_entity.pdbx_description
1 polymer ?
#
loop_
_entity_poly.entity_id
_entity_poly.type
_entity_poly.pdbx_seq_one_letter_code
_entity_poly.pdbx_strand_id
1 'polypeptide(L)'
;MANLGLMPGNPRNFAFGPSVRCDLRLLEVDEALLTEILEAGVVIKGKEDDEAVLCTANKTYGMKLVETTNLQLLVQPTEASPCELRAALQEAGALEIGGRWRSVEPTYLAGLLELLLLTAQQEGMSLSELREDVLVRGLRADGYHPAIVRHCLHVYGRAAGAAAGAGAEEAAAGGAGPSSSRTWALDEARTCVHFAHKALGGRSLLLRDFTPAWGRAVPYGMTPSLAMLRCEALIDGGWVPGQSVEALLMRHARVSQPTPDGPLMYSAR
;
A
#
# COMPACT_ATOMS: atom_id res chain seq x y z
N MET A 1 23.28 -8.95 7.21
CA MET A 1 22.67 -9.71 6.09
C MET A 1 21.19 -9.91 6.41
N ALA A 2 20.33 -9.06 5.87
CA ALA A 2 18.89 -9.11 6.12
C ALA A 2 18.24 -10.16 5.21
N ASN A 3 18.04 -11.36 5.74
CA ASN A 3 17.27 -12.41 5.07
C ASN A 3 15.82 -11.95 4.93
N LEU A 4 15.19 -12.21 3.78
CA LEU A 4 13.81 -11.90 3.39
C LEU A 4 12.71 -12.48 4.30
N GLY A 5 13.03 -12.87 5.54
CA GLY A 5 12.08 -13.43 6.50
C GLY A 5 11.47 -14.75 6.03
N LEU A 6 12.08 -15.42 5.06
CA LEU A 6 11.68 -16.74 4.56
C LEU A 6 12.10 -17.78 5.61
N MET A 7 11.28 -17.91 6.65
CA MET A 7 11.43 -18.95 7.67
C MET A 7 10.65 -20.20 7.22
N PRO A 8 11.23 -21.41 7.40
CA PRO A 8 10.51 -22.65 7.16
C PRO A 8 9.17 -22.69 7.93
N GLY A 9 8.08 -23.08 7.25
CA GLY A 9 6.76 -23.27 7.88
C GLY A 9 5.86 -22.03 7.94
N ASN A 10 6.21 -20.92 7.28
CA ASN A 10 5.40 -19.70 7.29
C ASN A 10 4.67 -19.50 5.94
N PRO A 11 3.36 -19.83 5.81
CA PRO A 11 2.64 -19.69 4.56
C PRO A 11 2.50 -18.23 4.15
N ARG A 12 2.74 -17.93 2.86
CA ARG A 12 2.66 -16.60 2.25
C ARG A 12 1.81 -16.68 0.99
N ASN A 13 0.99 -15.66 0.75
CA ASN A 13 0.25 -15.55 -0.51
C ASN A 13 1.22 -15.27 -1.66
N PHE A 14 1.15 -16.12 -2.69
CA PHE A 14 1.87 -15.95 -3.94
C PHE A 14 0.92 -15.30 -4.94
N ALA A 15 1.31 -14.15 -5.49
CA ALA A 15 0.53 -13.45 -6.51
C ALA A 15 1.45 -12.98 -7.64
N PHE A 16 0.95 -12.98 -8.87
CA PHE A 16 1.66 -12.40 -10.00
C PHE A 16 1.71 -10.88 -9.83
N GLY A 17 2.93 -10.35 -9.66
CA GLY A 17 3.20 -8.92 -9.76
C GLY A 17 3.77 -8.60 -11.14
N PRO A 18 3.48 -7.42 -11.72
CA PRO A 18 4.08 -6.98 -12.98
C PRO A 18 5.63 -6.86 -12.91
N SER A 19 6.20 -6.92 -11.70
CA SER A 19 7.64 -6.87 -11.43
C SER A 19 8.32 -8.24 -11.43
N VAL A 20 7.59 -9.34 -11.62
CA VAL A 20 8.18 -10.69 -11.67
C VAL A 20 8.80 -10.92 -13.05
N ARG A 21 10.12 -10.96 -13.09
CA ARG A 21 10.92 -11.19 -14.29
C ARG A 21 10.93 -12.67 -14.68
N CYS A 22 10.67 -12.96 -15.95
CA CYS A 22 10.74 -14.31 -16.54
C CYS A 22 11.93 -14.48 -17.51
N ASP A 23 12.78 -13.47 -17.63
CA ASP A 23 13.93 -13.42 -18.54
C ASP A 23 15.24 -13.93 -17.90
N LEU A 24 15.21 -14.31 -16.62
CA LEU A 24 16.36 -14.87 -15.90
C LEU A 24 16.34 -16.39 -15.96
N ARG A 25 17.51 -17.00 -16.20
CA ARG A 25 17.72 -18.46 -16.18
C ARG A 25 18.91 -18.80 -15.28
N LEU A 26 18.83 -19.95 -14.62
CA LEU A 26 19.92 -20.49 -13.82
C LEU A 26 20.87 -21.31 -14.70
N LEU A 27 22.16 -21.10 -14.52
CA LEU A 27 23.22 -21.88 -15.15
C LEU A 27 23.95 -22.67 -14.05
N GLU A 28 24.11 -23.96 -14.25
CA GLU A 28 24.98 -24.78 -13.40
C GLU A 28 26.44 -24.47 -13.74
N VAL A 29 27.22 -24.15 -12.72
CA VAL A 29 28.61 -23.73 -12.85
C VAL A 29 29.41 -24.36 -11.73
N ASP A 30 30.53 -25.01 -12.06
CA ASP A 30 31.50 -25.49 -11.07
C ASP A 30 32.49 -24.37 -10.67
N GLU A 31 33.24 -24.55 -9.58
CA GLU A 31 34.14 -23.51 -9.05
C GLU A 31 35.21 -23.06 -10.07
N ALA A 32 35.68 -23.97 -10.92
CA ALA A 32 36.69 -23.66 -11.93
C ALA A 32 36.11 -22.80 -13.06
N LEU A 33 34.94 -23.16 -13.57
CA LEU A 33 34.22 -22.41 -14.60
C LEU A 33 33.73 -21.06 -14.06
N LEU A 34 33.31 -20.99 -12.79
CA LEU A 34 32.91 -19.73 -12.15
C LEU A 34 34.05 -18.72 -12.14
N THR A 35 35.24 -19.16 -11.74
CA THR A 35 36.44 -18.32 -11.72
C THR A 35 36.76 -17.79 -13.13
N GLU A 36 36.71 -18.65 -14.14
CA GLU A 36 36.98 -18.28 -15.54
C GLU A 36 35.92 -17.31 -16.10
N ILE A 37 34.64 -17.52 -15.76
CA ILE A 37 33.55 -16.59 -16.13
C ILE A 37 33.79 -15.20 -15.54
N LEU A 38 34.20 -15.12 -14.27
CA LEU A 38 34.42 -13.84 -13.59
C LEU A 38 35.65 -13.09 -14.11
N GLU A 39 36.70 -13.81 -14.52
CA GLU A 39 37.95 -13.21 -14.99
C GLU A 39 37.92 -12.82 -16.47
N ALA A 40 37.46 -13.72 -17.33
CA ALA A 40 37.58 -13.58 -18.79
C ALA A 40 36.23 -13.52 -19.52
N GLY A 41 35.13 -13.83 -18.83
CA GLY A 41 33.80 -13.94 -19.43
C GLY A 41 33.63 -15.18 -20.30
N VAL A 42 32.43 -15.32 -20.85
CA VAL A 42 32.02 -16.47 -21.69
C VAL A 42 31.19 -16.02 -22.88
N VAL A 43 31.17 -16.86 -23.91
CA VAL A 43 30.37 -16.63 -25.12
C VAL A 43 29.50 -17.86 -25.37
N ILE A 44 28.20 -17.64 -25.54
CA ILE A 44 27.26 -18.68 -25.97
C ILE A 44 27.21 -18.66 -27.50
N LYS A 45 27.40 -19.82 -28.13
CA LYS A 45 27.34 -19.99 -29.59
C LYS A 45 26.30 -21.07 -29.92
N GLY A 46 25.52 -20.85 -30.97
CA GLY A 46 24.52 -21.80 -31.44
C GLY A 46 23.78 -21.25 -32.65
N LYS A 47 23.24 -22.14 -33.48
CA LYS A 47 22.30 -21.81 -34.57
C LYS A 47 20.87 -22.16 -34.10
N GLU A 48 19.85 -21.70 -34.82
CA GLU A 48 18.43 -21.98 -34.48
C GLU A 48 18.12 -23.49 -34.40
N ASP A 49 18.78 -24.30 -35.24
CA ASP A 49 18.58 -25.75 -35.34
C ASP A 49 19.66 -26.59 -34.63
N ASP A 50 20.57 -25.98 -33.86
CA ASP A 50 21.72 -26.66 -33.25
C ASP A 50 21.77 -26.44 -31.74
N GLU A 51 22.40 -27.36 -31.01
CA GLU A 51 22.58 -27.24 -29.56
C GLU A 51 23.48 -26.04 -29.23
N ALA A 52 23.07 -25.23 -28.26
CA ALA A 52 23.89 -24.14 -27.79
C ALA A 52 25.10 -24.66 -27.01
N VAL A 53 26.27 -24.07 -27.25
CA VAL A 53 27.51 -24.36 -26.51
C VAL A 53 28.01 -23.11 -25.80
N LEU A 54 28.52 -23.30 -24.59
CA LEU A 54 29.19 -22.27 -23.80
C LEU A 54 30.69 -22.37 -24.04
N CYS A 55 31.28 -21.35 -24.64
CA CYS A 55 32.71 -21.26 -24.84
C CYS A 55 33.35 -20.31 -23.82
N THR A 56 34.36 -20.81 -23.13
CA THR A 56 35.34 -20.03 -22.36
C THR A 56 36.56 -19.73 -23.23
N ALA A 57 37.63 -19.17 -22.66
CA ALA A 57 38.87 -18.92 -23.38
C ALA A 57 39.56 -20.22 -23.83
N ASN A 58 39.41 -21.30 -23.05
CA ASN A 58 40.15 -22.55 -23.26
C ASN A 58 39.28 -23.81 -23.41
N LYS A 59 37.98 -23.77 -23.10
CA LYS A 59 37.08 -24.93 -23.08
C LYS A 59 35.70 -24.63 -23.65
N THR A 60 35.06 -25.69 -24.16
CA THR A 60 33.69 -25.65 -24.68
C THR A 60 32.82 -26.64 -23.90
N TYR A 61 31.67 -26.17 -23.42
CA TYR A 61 30.68 -26.94 -22.67
C TYR A 61 29.38 -27.04 -23.48
N GLY A 62 28.79 -28.22 -23.56
CA GLY A 62 27.46 -28.40 -24.13
C GLY A 62 26.40 -27.88 -23.16
N MET A 63 25.46 -27.07 -23.64
CA MET A 63 24.38 -26.54 -22.81
C MET A 63 23.12 -27.37 -23.00
N LYS A 64 22.54 -27.84 -21.89
CA LYS A 64 21.26 -28.54 -21.89
C LYS A 64 20.29 -27.86 -20.96
N LEU A 65 19.09 -27.56 -21.46
CA LEU A 65 18.00 -27.07 -20.63
C LEU A 65 17.38 -28.25 -19.88
N VAL A 66 17.31 -28.15 -18.55
CA VAL A 66 16.67 -29.15 -17.69
C VAL A 66 15.42 -28.52 -17.06
N GLU A 67 14.27 -29.15 -17.29
CA GLU A 67 13.02 -28.76 -16.63
C GLU A 67 12.97 -29.36 -15.23
N THR A 68 12.52 -28.57 -14.25
CA THR A 68 12.31 -29.04 -12.88
C THR A 68 10.84 -28.91 -12.53
N THR A 69 10.30 -29.85 -11.75
CA THR A 69 8.90 -29.83 -11.29
C THR A 69 8.68 -28.89 -10.11
N ASN A 70 9.76 -28.33 -9.54
CA ASN A 70 9.70 -27.46 -8.38
C ASN A 70 9.74 -26.00 -8.82
N LEU A 71 8.95 -25.16 -8.16
CA LEU A 71 9.01 -23.72 -8.37
C LEU A 71 10.24 -23.15 -7.66
N GLN A 72 11.18 -22.59 -8.43
CA GLN A 72 12.36 -21.89 -7.91
C GLN A 72 12.14 -20.38 -8.00
N LEU A 73 12.29 -19.68 -6.88
CA LEU A 73 12.15 -18.22 -6.83
C LEU A 73 13.52 -17.57 -6.59
N LEU A 74 13.94 -16.72 -7.52
CA LEU A 74 15.09 -15.84 -7.38
C LEU A 74 14.65 -14.53 -6.76
N VAL A 75 15.19 -14.20 -5.59
CA VAL A 75 14.86 -12.95 -4.88
C VAL A 75 16.15 -12.16 -4.65
N GLN A 76 16.13 -10.89 -5.02
CA GLN A 76 17.24 -9.99 -4.72
C GLN A 76 17.32 -9.76 -3.20
N PRO A 77 18.53 -9.73 -2.61
CA PRO A 77 18.70 -9.29 -1.24
C PRO A 77 18.11 -7.89 -1.09
N THR A 78 17.25 -7.69 -0.11
CA THR A 78 16.76 -6.35 0.21
C THR A 78 17.90 -5.59 0.87
N GLU A 79 18.50 -4.64 0.16
CA GLU A 79 19.56 -3.75 0.70
C GLU A 79 19.02 -2.73 1.71
N ALA A 80 17.70 -2.72 1.97
CA ALA A 80 17.12 -1.79 2.91
C ALA A 80 17.57 -2.10 4.34
N SER A 81 18.05 -1.08 5.03
CA SER A 81 18.38 -1.17 6.46
C SER A 81 17.14 -1.54 7.28
N PRO A 82 17.28 -2.16 8.47
CA PRO A 82 16.13 -2.43 9.33
C PRO A 82 15.31 -1.16 9.65
N CYS A 83 15.96 0.00 9.69
CA CYS A 83 15.31 1.29 9.88
C CYS A 83 14.47 1.68 8.66
N GLU A 84 15.00 1.52 7.45
CA GLU A 84 14.26 1.77 6.20
C GLU A 84 13.07 0.84 6.04
N LEU A 85 13.21 -0.45 6.38
CA LEU A 85 12.10 -1.40 6.36
C LEU A 85 11.00 -1.02 7.35
N ARG A 86 11.37 -0.61 8.57
CA ARG A 86 10.40 -0.15 9.57
C ARG A 86 9.71 1.13 9.13
N ALA A 87 10.47 2.07 8.55
CA ALA A 87 9.91 3.31 8.02
C ALA A 87 8.93 3.03 6.87
N ALA A 88 9.31 2.19 5.91
CA ALA A 88 8.44 1.79 4.80
C ALA A 88 7.19 1.03 5.27
N LEU A 89 7.31 0.17 6.29
CA LEU A 89 6.16 -0.51 6.89
C LEU A 89 5.23 0.47 7.61
N GLN A 90 5.78 1.45 8.33
CA GLN A 90 4.99 2.50 8.97
C GLN A 90 4.30 3.40 7.94
N GLU A 91 5.00 3.76 6.86
CA GLU A 91 4.44 4.52 5.73
C GLU A 91 3.31 3.76 5.03
N ALA A 92 3.47 2.44 4.87
CA ALA A 92 2.42 1.55 4.37
C ALA A 92 1.29 1.30 5.39
N GLY A 93 1.35 1.90 6.59
CA GLY A 93 0.33 1.76 7.62
C GLY A 93 0.31 0.39 8.33
N ALA A 94 1.41 -0.37 8.28
CA ALA A 94 1.54 -1.61 9.03
C ALA A 94 1.86 -1.35 10.51
N LEU A 95 1.37 -2.23 11.38
CA LEU A 95 1.53 -2.16 12.84
C LEU A 95 2.25 -3.38 13.38
N GLU A 96 3.09 -3.17 14.38
CA GLU A 96 3.70 -4.24 15.15
C GLU A 96 2.79 -4.63 16.33
N ILE A 97 2.24 -5.85 16.28
CA ILE A 97 1.40 -6.43 17.34
C ILE A 97 1.98 -7.77 17.76
N GLY A 98 2.49 -7.83 18.98
CA GLY A 98 3.11 -9.05 19.54
C GLY A 98 4.38 -9.48 18.78
N GLY A 99 5.24 -8.52 18.40
CA GLY A 99 6.48 -8.79 17.66
C GLY A 99 6.28 -9.16 16.18
N ARG A 100 5.09 -8.94 15.63
CA ARG A 100 4.77 -9.23 14.22
C ARG A 100 4.15 -8.02 13.55
N TRP A 101 4.66 -7.67 12.38
CA TRP A 101 4.08 -6.63 11.52
C TRP A 101 2.83 -7.15 10.83
N ARG A 102 1.75 -6.35 10.87
CA ARG A 102 0.44 -6.67 10.30
C ARG A 102 -0.11 -5.43 9.60
N SER A 103 -0.69 -5.59 8.42
CA SER A 103 -1.53 -4.54 7.84
C SER A 103 -2.89 -4.54 8.53
N VAL A 104 -3.52 -3.37 8.60
CA VAL A 104 -4.89 -3.24 9.09
C VAL A 104 -5.81 -3.09 7.88
N GLU A 105 -6.90 -3.86 7.85
CA GLU A 105 -7.86 -3.78 6.76
C GLU A 105 -8.56 -2.40 6.75
N PRO A 106 -8.72 -1.74 5.59
CA PRO A 106 -9.36 -0.43 5.52
C PRO A 106 -10.79 -0.41 6.05
N THR A 107 -11.56 -1.47 5.82
CA THR A 107 -12.95 -1.63 6.32
C THR A 107 -13.00 -1.71 7.84
N TYR A 108 -12.03 -2.38 8.45
CA TYR A 108 -11.90 -2.47 9.90
C TYR A 108 -11.50 -1.11 10.50
N LEU A 109 -10.58 -0.37 9.87
CA LEU A 109 -10.24 1.00 10.29
C LEU A 109 -11.43 1.95 10.18
N ALA A 110 -12.20 1.82 9.10
CA ALA A 110 -13.44 2.54 8.90
C ALA A 110 -14.43 2.32 10.06
N GLY A 111 -14.71 1.06 10.41
CA GLY A 111 -15.59 0.75 11.55
C GLY A 111 -15.05 1.26 12.89
N LEU A 112 -13.72 1.18 13.08
CA LEU A 112 -13.07 1.70 14.29
C LEU A 112 -13.17 3.23 14.39
N LEU A 113 -13.07 3.97 13.28
CA LEU A 113 -13.24 5.41 13.27
C LEU A 113 -14.63 5.82 13.77
N GLU A 114 -15.67 5.10 13.34
CA GLU A 114 -17.04 5.36 13.81
C GLU A 114 -17.18 5.14 15.31
N LEU A 115 -16.61 4.05 15.83
CA LEU A 115 -16.62 3.78 17.26
C LEU A 115 -15.82 4.83 18.05
N LEU A 116 -14.72 5.31 17.48
CA LEU A 116 -13.91 6.39 18.05
C LEU A 116 -14.70 7.69 18.13
N LEU A 117 -15.41 8.06 17.06
CA LEU A 117 -16.29 9.24 17.02
C LEU A 117 -17.42 9.12 18.05
N LEU A 118 -18.02 7.95 18.18
CA LEU A 118 -19.05 7.69 19.19
C LEU A 118 -18.48 7.84 20.62
N THR A 119 -17.31 7.26 20.88
CA THR A 119 -16.63 7.36 22.17
C THR A 119 -16.27 8.82 22.49
N ALA A 120 -15.82 9.58 21.49
CA ALA A 120 -15.52 11.00 21.64
C ALA A 120 -16.76 11.82 22.00
N GLN A 121 -17.90 11.54 21.35
CA GLN A 121 -19.17 12.20 21.65
C GLN A 121 -19.67 11.86 23.06
N GLN A 122 -19.55 10.61 23.51
CA GLN A 122 -19.96 10.18 24.86
C GLN A 122 -19.17 10.90 25.96
N GLU A 123 -17.87 11.10 25.74
CA GLU A 123 -16.96 11.77 26.68
C GLU A 123 -16.97 13.31 26.54
N GLY A 124 -17.82 13.86 25.67
CA GLY A 124 -17.93 15.31 25.45
C GLY A 124 -16.68 15.95 24.84
N MET A 125 -15.87 15.18 24.10
CA MET A 125 -14.67 15.67 23.43
C MET A 125 -15.03 16.40 22.14
N SER A 126 -14.28 17.46 21.81
CA SER A 126 -14.40 18.11 20.52
C SER A 126 -13.60 17.34 19.45
N LEU A 127 -14.07 17.34 18.20
CA LEU A 127 -13.37 16.66 17.10
C LEU A 127 -11.99 17.26 16.79
N SER A 128 -11.74 18.50 17.23
CA SER A 128 -10.45 19.19 17.15
C SER A 128 -9.55 18.93 18.36
N GLU A 129 -10.06 18.32 19.43
CA GLU A 129 -9.34 18.11 20.69
C GLU A 129 -9.65 16.74 21.30
N LEU A 130 -9.24 15.70 20.59
CA LEU A 130 -9.37 14.31 21.01
C LEU A 130 -8.20 13.90 21.90
N ARG A 131 -8.49 13.47 23.12
CA ARG A 131 -7.47 12.97 24.05
C ARG A 131 -7.20 11.49 23.81
N GLU A 132 -5.96 11.15 23.48
CA GLU A 132 -5.57 9.77 23.15
C GLU A 132 -5.82 8.81 24.32
N ASP A 133 -5.46 9.20 25.54
CA ASP A 133 -5.59 8.36 26.73
C ASP A 133 -7.03 7.91 27.01
N VAL A 134 -8.00 8.81 26.78
CA VAL A 134 -9.43 8.53 27.00
C VAL A 134 -9.95 7.58 25.95
N LEU A 135 -9.67 7.84 24.67
CA LEU A 135 -10.09 6.98 23.56
C LEU A 135 -9.48 5.59 23.65
N VAL A 136 -8.18 5.49 23.95
CA VAL A 136 -7.51 4.20 24.13
C VAL A 136 -8.10 3.44 25.32
N ARG A 137 -8.46 4.12 26.41
CA ARG A 137 -9.05 3.48 27.59
C ARG A 137 -10.47 2.99 27.32
N GLY A 138 -11.31 3.81 26.68
CA GLY A 138 -12.68 3.45 26.32
C GLY A 138 -12.71 2.26 25.37
N LEU A 139 -12.01 2.37 24.23
CA LEU A 139 -12.00 1.31 23.21
C LEU A 139 -11.29 0.03 23.67
N ARG A 140 -10.36 0.12 24.65
CA ARG A 140 -9.78 -1.07 25.28
C ARG A 140 -10.81 -1.87 26.07
N ALA A 141 -11.79 -1.21 26.68
CA ALA A 141 -12.89 -1.90 27.38
C ALA A 141 -13.74 -2.72 26.39
N ASP A 142 -13.86 -2.26 25.14
CA ASP A 142 -14.55 -2.95 24.05
C ASP A 142 -13.67 -4.02 23.35
N GLY A 143 -12.45 -4.25 23.83
CA GLY A 143 -11.54 -5.29 23.32
C GLY A 143 -10.59 -4.86 22.21
N TYR A 144 -10.51 -3.56 21.89
CA TYR A 144 -9.59 -3.06 20.87
C TYR A 144 -8.16 -2.90 21.39
N HIS A 145 -7.18 -3.26 20.55
CA HIS A 145 -5.78 -3.13 20.91
C HIS A 145 -5.31 -1.66 20.87
N PRO A 146 -4.62 -1.13 21.90
CA PRO A 146 -4.19 0.27 21.96
C PRO A 146 -3.41 0.77 20.75
N ALA A 147 -2.57 -0.09 20.15
CA ALA A 147 -1.79 0.27 18.97
C ALA A 147 -2.68 0.56 17.74
N ILE A 148 -3.80 -0.14 17.60
CA ILE A 148 -4.74 0.04 16.47
C ILE A 148 -5.50 1.36 16.64
N VAL A 149 -5.92 1.67 17.87
CA VAL A 149 -6.60 2.95 18.17
C VAL A 149 -5.68 4.13 17.86
N ARG A 150 -4.42 4.07 18.30
CA ARG A 150 -3.40 5.08 17.98
C ARG A 150 -3.15 5.19 16.47
N HIS A 151 -3.12 4.06 15.78
CA HIS A 151 -2.97 4.05 14.33
C HIS A 151 -4.15 4.70 13.62
N CYS A 152 -5.39 4.41 14.05
CA CYS A 152 -6.59 5.06 13.53
C CYS A 152 -6.53 6.58 13.72
N LEU A 153 -6.09 7.05 14.91
CA LEU A 153 -5.85 8.48 15.17
C LEU A 153 -4.78 9.09 14.26
N HIS A 154 -3.73 8.34 13.94
CA HIS A 154 -2.68 8.79 13.02
C HIS A 154 -3.16 8.84 11.55
N VAL A 155 -4.03 7.90 11.15
CA VAL A 155 -4.59 7.83 9.80
C VAL A 155 -5.63 8.94 9.59
N TYR A 156 -6.51 9.20 10.56
CA TYR A 156 -7.61 10.16 10.41
C TYR A 156 -7.39 11.49 11.10
N GLY A 157 -6.29 11.67 11.83
CA GLY A 157 -6.04 12.86 12.65
C GLY A 157 -4.63 13.40 12.56
N ARG A 158 -4.47 14.60 13.09
CA ARG A 158 -3.21 15.35 13.22
C ARG A 158 -2.93 15.58 14.71
N ALA A 159 -1.72 15.25 15.15
CA ALA A 159 -1.32 15.46 16.53
C ALA A 159 -1.15 16.97 16.82
N ALA A 160 -1.82 17.47 17.86
CA ALA A 160 -1.65 18.83 18.33
C ALA A 160 -0.27 18.95 19.02
N GLY A 161 0.68 19.59 18.33
CA GLY A 161 2.08 19.71 18.75
C GLY A 161 3.10 19.44 17.64
N ALA A 162 2.68 18.88 16.51
CA ALA A 162 3.54 18.68 15.35
C ALA A 162 3.49 19.89 14.40
N ALA A 163 3.96 21.04 14.87
CA ALA A 163 4.34 22.15 14.00
C ALA A 163 5.86 22.16 13.85
N ALA A 164 6.33 21.82 12.65
CA ALA A 164 7.67 22.04 12.07
C ALA A 164 8.90 21.46 12.81
N GLY A 165 9.60 20.52 12.16
CA GLY A 165 10.99 20.21 12.50
C GLY A 165 11.44 18.80 12.15
N ALA A 166 12.09 18.64 11.01
CA ALA A 166 13.07 17.59 10.83
C ALA A 166 14.22 17.80 11.84
N GLY A 167 14.60 16.74 12.56
CA GLY A 167 15.81 16.69 13.40
C GLY A 167 15.61 17.02 14.89
N ALA A 168 15.76 15.99 15.73
CA ALA A 168 16.30 16.01 17.11
C ALA A 168 16.08 14.59 17.69
N GLU A 169 17.10 13.73 17.69
CA GLU A 169 18.07 13.56 18.78
C GLU A 169 17.43 13.09 20.11
N GLU A 170 17.95 11.95 20.56
CA GLU A 170 17.67 11.32 21.84
C GLU A 170 17.90 12.30 23.00
N ALA A 171 16.83 12.68 23.68
CA ALA A 171 16.91 13.25 25.01
C ALA A 171 16.33 12.25 26.01
N ALA A 172 17.19 11.34 26.47
CA ALA A 172 17.00 10.63 27.72
C ALA A 172 17.41 11.55 28.87
N ALA A 173 16.45 11.97 29.70
CA ALA A 173 16.68 12.30 31.11
C ALA A 173 15.35 12.28 31.87
N GLY A 174 15.36 11.65 33.04
CA GLY A 174 14.18 11.30 33.81
C GLY A 174 13.38 12.50 34.36
N GLY A 175 12.08 12.24 34.53
CA GLY A 175 11.14 13.12 35.20
C GLY A 175 9.74 12.50 35.18
N ALA A 176 9.40 11.74 36.22
CA ALA A 176 8.04 11.24 36.42
C ALA A 176 7.11 12.42 36.80
N GLY A 177 6.33 12.89 35.83
CA GLY A 177 5.22 13.83 35.97
C GLY A 177 4.00 13.32 35.18
N PRO A 178 2.77 13.79 35.44
CA PRO A 178 1.55 13.12 34.99
C PRO A 178 1.53 13.07 33.46
N SER A 179 1.18 11.90 32.92
CA SER A 179 1.15 11.61 31.50
C SER A 179 0.44 12.73 30.74
N SER A 180 1.21 13.61 30.09
CA SER A 180 0.68 14.61 29.17
C SER A 180 0.08 13.84 27.98
N SER A 181 -1.21 13.56 28.08
CA SER A 181 -1.93 12.82 27.05
C SER A 181 -1.81 13.58 25.74
N ARG A 182 -1.41 12.88 24.69
CA ARG A 182 -1.31 13.46 23.35
C ARG A 182 -2.71 13.80 22.87
N THR A 183 -2.89 15.04 22.44
CA THR A 183 -4.13 15.53 21.87
C THR A 183 -4.08 15.45 20.35
N TRP A 184 -5.20 15.11 19.73
CA TRP A 184 -5.35 14.92 18.29
C TRP A 184 -6.52 15.76 17.76
N ALA A 185 -6.36 16.33 16.57
CA ALA A 185 -7.45 16.95 15.83
C ALA A 185 -7.78 16.06 14.62
N LEU A 186 -9.04 15.72 14.42
CA LEU A 186 -9.42 14.97 13.22
C LEU A 186 -9.17 15.79 11.95
N ASP A 187 -8.67 15.10 10.93
CA ASP A 187 -8.55 15.63 9.59
C ASP A 187 -9.93 15.60 8.93
N GLU A 188 -10.48 16.80 8.72
CA GLU A 188 -11.80 16.98 8.13
C GLU A 188 -11.89 16.34 6.74
N ALA A 189 -10.87 16.48 5.89
CA ALA A 189 -10.90 15.94 4.54
C ALA A 189 -10.89 14.41 4.56
N ARG A 190 -10.00 13.78 5.33
CA ARG A 190 -9.93 12.31 5.43
C ARG A 190 -11.21 11.72 6.04
N THR A 191 -11.77 12.38 7.05
CA THR A 191 -13.01 11.94 7.70
C THR A 191 -14.19 12.07 6.73
N CYS A 192 -14.33 13.20 6.04
CA CYS A 192 -15.37 13.40 5.03
C CYS A 192 -15.28 12.39 3.89
N VAL A 193 -14.07 12.10 3.38
CA VAL A 193 -13.84 11.08 2.33
C VAL A 193 -14.28 9.69 2.81
N HIS A 194 -13.98 9.32 4.06
CA HIS A 194 -14.45 8.05 4.63
C HIS A 194 -16.00 7.95 4.61
N PHE A 195 -16.71 8.99 5.05
CA PHE A 195 -18.18 9.01 5.01
C PHE A 195 -18.73 9.07 3.58
N ALA A 196 -17.97 9.61 2.61
CA ALA A 196 -18.36 9.57 1.20
C ALA A 196 -18.31 8.14 0.65
N HIS A 197 -17.22 7.41 0.90
CA HIS A 197 -17.09 5.99 0.53
C HIS A 197 -18.23 5.15 1.14
N LYS A 198 -18.57 5.42 2.40
CA LYS A 198 -19.72 4.77 3.07
C LYS A 198 -21.06 5.14 2.42
N ALA A 199 -21.29 6.40 2.08
CA ALA A 199 -22.52 6.86 1.44
C ALA A 199 -22.70 6.27 0.03
N LEU A 200 -21.61 6.12 -0.72
CA LEU A 200 -21.61 5.45 -2.03
C LEU A 200 -21.83 3.94 -1.87
N GLY A 201 -21.26 3.30 -0.85
CA GLY A 201 -21.47 1.87 -0.59
C GLY A 201 -21.10 0.98 -1.79
N GLY A 202 -20.12 1.40 -2.59
CA GLY A 202 -19.68 0.71 -3.81
C GLY A 202 -20.62 0.85 -5.01
N ARG A 203 -21.66 1.70 -4.95
CA ARG A 203 -22.58 1.95 -6.08
C ARG A 203 -22.43 3.37 -6.63
N SER A 204 -22.89 3.56 -7.87
CA SER A 204 -23.06 4.90 -8.43
C SER A 204 -24.34 5.55 -7.88
N LEU A 205 -24.25 6.83 -7.52
CA LEU A 205 -25.37 7.64 -7.05
C LEU A 205 -25.41 8.94 -7.86
N LEU A 206 -26.62 9.42 -8.15
CA LEU A 206 -26.78 10.74 -8.75
C LEU A 206 -26.26 11.81 -7.78
N LEU A 207 -25.55 12.81 -8.30
CA LEU A 207 -24.94 13.85 -7.48
C LEU A 207 -25.95 14.56 -6.56
N ARG A 208 -27.18 14.75 -7.04
CA ARG A 208 -28.30 15.35 -6.29
C ARG A 208 -28.77 14.52 -5.09
N ASP A 209 -28.60 13.20 -5.15
CA ASP A 209 -29.00 12.27 -4.09
C ASP A 209 -27.82 11.99 -3.16
N PHE A 210 -26.61 11.91 -3.72
CA PHE A 210 -25.36 11.72 -2.99
C PHE A 210 -25.05 12.88 -2.05
N THR A 211 -25.06 14.13 -2.54
CA THR A 211 -24.66 15.30 -1.75
C THR A 211 -25.45 15.44 -0.43
N PRO A 212 -26.79 15.35 -0.41
CA PRO A 212 -27.55 15.42 0.84
C PRO A 212 -27.37 14.16 1.70
N ALA A 213 -27.21 12.97 1.11
CA ALA A 213 -26.95 11.75 1.88
C ALA A 213 -25.59 11.80 2.59
N TRP A 214 -24.55 12.28 1.90
CA TRP A 214 -23.22 12.48 2.43
C TRP A 214 -23.21 13.54 3.54
N GLY A 215 -23.88 14.68 3.31
CA GLY A 215 -24.01 15.74 4.33
C GLY A 215 -24.69 15.29 5.63
N ARG A 216 -25.59 14.30 5.56
CA ARG A 216 -26.23 13.71 6.74
C ARG A 216 -25.35 12.67 7.45
N ALA A 217 -24.41 12.06 6.74
CA ALA A 217 -23.55 11.01 7.29
C ALA A 217 -22.32 11.58 8.02
N VAL A 218 -21.87 12.77 7.63
CA VAL A 218 -20.67 13.41 8.19
C VAL A 218 -20.94 13.94 9.62
N PRO A 219 -19.96 13.82 10.55
CA PRO A 219 -20.08 14.34 11.92
C PRO A 219 -20.34 15.85 11.99
N TYR A 220 -21.04 16.29 13.04
CA TYR A 220 -21.35 17.70 13.23
C TYR A 220 -20.08 18.55 13.34
N GLY A 221 -20.07 19.69 12.64
CA GLY A 221 -18.93 20.62 12.62
C GLY A 221 -17.95 20.39 11.46
N MET A 222 -18.15 19.38 10.62
CA MET A 222 -17.40 19.17 9.39
C MET A 222 -18.23 19.55 8.16
N THR A 223 -17.57 20.09 7.14
CA THR A 223 -18.17 20.59 5.91
C THR A 223 -17.73 19.74 4.71
N PRO A 224 -18.57 18.81 4.22
CA PRO A 224 -18.22 18.00 3.07
C PRO A 224 -18.16 18.89 1.81
N SER A 225 -17.07 18.77 1.05
CA SER A 225 -16.91 19.47 -0.23
C SER A 225 -16.51 18.50 -1.33
N LEU A 226 -17.08 18.66 -2.53
CA LEU A 226 -16.72 17.81 -3.69
C LEU A 226 -15.23 17.90 -4.06
N ALA A 227 -14.56 18.98 -3.68
CA ALA A 227 -13.11 19.13 -3.86
C ALA A 227 -12.31 18.08 -3.06
N MET A 228 -12.83 17.61 -1.92
CA MET A 228 -12.20 16.55 -1.11
C MET A 228 -12.26 15.18 -1.81
N LEU A 229 -13.17 14.98 -2.78
CA LEU A 229 -13.32 13.72 -3.52
C LEU A 229 -12.55 13.69 -4.84
N ARG A 230 -11.68 14.68 -5.08
CA ARG A 230 -10.78 14.66 -6.24
C ARG A 230 -9.87 13.43 -6.12
N CYS A 231 -9.75 12.69 -7.22
CA CYS A 231 -9.01 11.43 -7.30
C CYS A 231 -9.60 10.26 -6.49
N GLU A 232 -10.69 10.47 -5.73
CA GLU A 232 -11.39 9.44 -4.95
C GLU A 232 -12.67 8.95 -5.65
N ALA A 233 -13.41 9.86 -6.28
CA ALA A 233 -14.66 9.56 -6.97
C ALA A 233 -14.74 10.24 -8.34
N LEU A 234 -15.34 9.53 -9.30
CA LEU A 234 -15.63 10.06 -10.64
C LEU A 234 -17.04 10.65 -10.64
N ILE A 235 -17.15 11.90 -11.09
CA ILE A 235 -18.45 12.53 -11.33
C ILE A 235 -18.78 12.30 -12.81
N ASP A 236 -19.77 11.45 -13.05
CA ASP A 236 -20.29 11.21 -14.39
C ASP A 236 -21.21 12.39 -14.77
N GLY A 237 -20.60 13.49 -15.22
CA GLY A 237 -21.34 14.74 -15.44
C GLY A 237 -20.48 15.91 -15.91
N GLY A 238 -20.37 16.04 -17.22
CA GLY A 238 -19.81 17.21 -17.89
C GLY A 238 -18.97 16.85 -19.10
N TRP A 239 -19.62 16.49 -20.20
CA TRP A 239 -18.98 16.43 -21.51
C TRP A 239 -18.34 17.79 -21.81
N VAL A 240 -17.02 17.86 -21.71
CA VAL A 240 -16.20 18.97 -22.22
C VAL A 240 -15.32 18.37 -23.31
N PRO A 241 -15.47 18.78 -24.58
CA PRO A 241 -14.61 18.30 -25.65
C PRO A 241 -13.13 18.44 -25.27
N GLY A 242 -12.41 17.32 -25.20
CA GLY A 242 -10.97 17.28 -24.92
C GLY A 242 -10.54 17.01 -23.46
N GLN A 243 -11.45 16.80 -22.51
CA GLN A 243 -11.09 16.55 -21.10
C GLN A 243 -11.68 15.29 -20.46
N SER A 244 -12.55 14.54 -21.15
CA SER A 244 -13.09 13.29 -20.58
C SER A 244 -12.04 12.18 -20.55
N VAL A 245 -12.18 11.26 -19.58
CA VAL A 245 -11.37 10.03 -19.51
C VAL A 245 -11.50 9.25 -20.81
N GLU A 246 -12.69 9.23 -21.42
CA GLU A 246 -12.92 8.62 -22.74
C GLU A 246 -12.13 9.34 -23.86
N ALA A 247 -12.03 10.68 -23.86
CA ALA A 247 -11.22 11.41 -24.83
C ALA A 247 -9.70 11.18 -24.62
N LEU A 248 -9.25 11.08 -23.37
CA LEU A 248 -7.88 10.69 -23.02
C LEU A 248 -7.59 9.24 -23.45
N LEU A 249 -8.52 8.32 -23.21
CA LEU A 249 -8.44 6.92 -23.64
C LEU A 249 -8.49 6.81 -25.16
N MET A 250 -9.36 7.54 -25.86
CA MET A 250 -9.38 7.62 -27.33
C MET A 250 -8.08 8.20 -27.90
N ARG A 251 -7.45 9.14 -27.18
CA ARG A 251 -6.15 9.72 -27.57
C ARG A 251 -4.99 8.76 -27.38
N HIS A 252 -4.97 7.98 -26.30
CA HIS A 252 -3.82 7.16 -25.89
C HIS A 252 -4.01 5.64 -26.02
N ALA A 253 -5.21 5.16 -26.32
CA ALA A 253 -5.57 3.75 -26.49
C ALA A 253 -6.29 3.52 -27.83
N ARG A 254 -6.32 2.26 -28.30
CA ARG A 254 -7.15 1.82 -29.42
C ARG A 254 -8.49 1.33 -28.88
N VAL A 255 -9.57 1.76 -29.52
CA VAL A 255 -10.94 1.33 -29.18
C VAL A 255 -11.37 0.20 -30.08
N SER A 256 -11.92 -0.86 -29.49
CA SER A 256 -12.61 -1.94 -30.18
C SER A 256 -13.99 -2.16 -29.58
N GLN A 257 -14.96 -2.41 -30.45
CA GLN A 257 -16.32 -2.78 -30.05
C GLN A 257 -16.70 -4.04 -30.85
N PRO A 258 -16.78 -5.22 -30.21
CA PRO A 258 -17.03 -6.46 -30.93
C PRO A 258 -18.47 -6.57 -31.46
N THR A 259 -19.42 -5.88 -30.83
CA THR A 259 -20.83 -5.81 -31.27
C THR A 259 -21.37 -4.37 -31.11
N PRO A 260 -22.34 -3.93 -31.94
CA PRO A 260 -22.87 -2.56 -31.89
C PRO A 260 -23.44 -2.16 -30.52
N ASP A 261 -24.01 -3.14 -29.80
CA ASP A 261 -24.57 -2.96 -28.45
C ASP A 261 -23.62 -3.43 -27.34
N GLY A 262 -22.39 -3.80 -27.68
CA GLY A 262 -21.38 -4.30 -26.75
C GLY A 262 -20.62 -3.18 -26.04
N PRO A 263 -19.98 -3.46 -24.88
CA PRO A 263 -19.13 -2.48 -24.22
C PRO A 263 -17.90 -2.11 -25.06
N LEU A 264 -17.47 -0.85 -24.99
CA LEU A 264 -16.23 -0.37 -25.61
C LEU A 264 -15.02 -0.93 -24.84
N MET A 265 -14.09 -1.52 -25.58
CA MET A 265 -12.84 -2.08 -25.05
C MET A 265 -11.67 -1.18 -25.47
N TYR A 266 -10.77 -0.86 -24.55
CA TYR A 266 -9.60 -0.01 -24.78
C TYR A 266 -8.32 -0.84 -24.63
N SER A 267 -7.43 -0.79 -25.62
CA SER A 267 -6.14 -1.49 -25.61
C SER A 267 -4.98 -0.51 -25.83
N ALA A 268 -3.79 -0.83 -25.32
CA ALA A 268 -2.60 -0.01 -25.57
C ALA A 268 -2.34 0.12 -27.08
N ARG A 269 -1.81 1.27 -27.50
CA ARG A 269 -1.51 1.52 -28.93
C ARG A 269 -0.41 0.63 -29.48
#